data_AF-A0A941GX27-F1
#
_entry.id   AF-A0A941GX27-F1
#
_cell.length_a   1.000
_cell.length_b   1.000
_cell.length_c   1.000
_cell.angle_alpha   90.00
_cell.angle_beta   90.00
_cell.angle_gamma   90.00
#
_symmetry.space_group_name_H-M   'P 1'
#
loop_
_entity.id
_entity.type
_entity.pdbx_description
1 polymer ?
#
loop_
_entity_poly.entity_id
_entity_poly.type
_entity_poly.pdbx_seq_one_letter_code
_entity_poly.pdbx_strand_id
1 'polypeptide(L)'
;MQITQCLHTALLVSDLEKAQNFYSNVLGLAKIDRTLNYPGVWYQVGTYQIHLMVHPHLENSLKNEEKWGRNPHIALAVDNLDEAKKRLQTEGYPIQISASARAALFTQDPDGNIIEISKM
;
A
#
# COMPACT_ATOMS: atom_id res chain seq x y z
N MET A 1 -6.77 7.86 29.17
CA MET A 1 -5.85 7.04 28.34
C MET A 1 -5.51 7.84 27.10
N GLN A 2 -4.22 7.92 26.71
CA GLN A 2 -3.75 8.65 25.54
C GLN A 2 -3.08 7.67 24.57
N ILE A 3 -3.42 7.76 23.28
CA ILE A 3 -2.71 7.04 22.21
C ILE A 3 -1.46 7.85 21.85
N THR A 4 -0.30 7.21 21.78
CA THR A 4 1.00 7.88 21.61
C THR A 4 1.61 7.73 20.22
N GLN A 5 1.27 6.68 19.49
CA GLN A 5 1.85 6.38 18.16
C GLN A 5 1.01 5.39 17.36
N CYS A 6 1.17 5.43 16.04
CA CYS A 6 0.71 4.38 15.14
C CYS A 6 1.81 3.32 15.03
N LEU A 7 1.46 2.03 15.16
CA LEU A 7 2.44 0.94 15.10
C LEU A 7 2.50 0.29 13.72
N HIS A 8 1.35 -0.12 13.20
CA HIS A 8 1.27 -0.77 11.90
C HIS A 8 -0.12 -0.68 11.28
N THR A 9 -0.20 -0.95 9.97
CA THR A 9 -1.44 -1.31 9.26
C THR A 9 -1.30 -2.75 8.80
N ALA A 10 -2.38 -3.51 8.92
CA ALA A 10 -2.44 -4.85 8.34
C ALA A 10 -3.30 -4.83 7.07
N LEU A 11 -2.80 -5.46 6.01
CA LEU A 11 -3.49 -5.63 4.73
C LEU A 11 -3.61 -7.12 4.42
N LEU A 12 -4.79 -7.51 3.93
CA LEU A 12 -4.98 -8.87 3.43
C LEU A 12 -4.55 -8.92 1.97
N VAL A 13 -3.90 -10.02 1.59
CA VAL A 13 -3.48 -10.31 0.22
C VAL A 13 -3.82 -11.76 -0.13
N SER A 14 -4.16 -12.07 -1.38
CA SER A 14 -4.49 -13.45 -1.78
C SER A 14 -3.24 -14.25 -2.15
N ASP A 15 -2.21 -13.59 -2.66
CA ASP A 15 -0.98 -14.19 -3.19
C ASP A 15 0.25 -13.42 -2.69
N LEU A 16 1.05 -14.09 -1.84
CA LEU A 16 2.20 -13.48 -1.19
C LEU A 16 3.33 -13.14 -2.18
N GLU A 17 3.47 -13.87 -3.29
CA GLU A 17 4.50 -13.60 -4.28
C GLU A 17 4.17 -12.33 -5.07
N LYS A 18 2.93 -12.22 -5.55
CA LYS A 18 2.45 -11.02 -6.25
C LYS A 18 2.48 -9.79 -5.36
N ALA A 19 2.03 -9.95 -4.11
CA ALA A 19 2.09 -8.87 -3.14
C ALA A 19 3.54 -8.45 -2.88
N GLN A 20 4.47 -9.38 -2.66
CA GLN A 20 5.88 -9.03 -2.48
C GLN A 20 6.48 -8.33 -3.70
N ASN A 21 6.10 -8.71 -4.92
CA ASN A 21 6.53 -7.98 -6.12
C ASN A 21 6.07 -6.51 -6.04
N PHE A 22 4.80 -6.25 -5.74
CA PHE A 22 4.30 -4.89 -5.59
C PHE A 22 4.99 -4.13 -4.44
N TYR A 23 4.92 -4.62 -3.21
CA TYR A 23 5.41 -3.88 -2.04
C TYR A 23 6.93 -3.78 -1.98
N SER A 24 7.68 -4.83 -2.38
CA SER A 24 9.15 -4.81 -2.35
C SER A 24 9.76 -4.21 -3.62
N ASN A 25 9.29 -4.64 -4.79
CA ASN A 25 9.96 -4.31 -6.06
C ASN A 25 9.35 -3.08 -6.75
N VAL A 26 8.06 -2.78 -6.54
CA VAL A 26 7.43 -1.59 -7.13
C VAL A 26 7.47 -0.41 -6.16
N LEU A 27 7.06 -0.62 -4.91
CA LEU A 27 7.09 0.44 -3.89
C LEU A 27 8.46 0.58 -3.20
N GLY A 28 9.35 -0.40 -3.32
CA GLY A 28 10.69 -0.33 -2.74
C GLY A 28 10.72 -0.49 -1.22
N LEU A 29 9.69 -1.09 -0.61
CA LEU A 29 9.63 -1.24 0.85
C LEU A 29 10.61 -2.29 1.34
N ALA A 30 11.30 -1.98 2.44
CA ALA A 30 12.24 -2.90 3.08
C ALA A 30 11.50 -3.93 3.93
N LYS A 31 11.68 -5.22 3.60
CA LYS A 31 11.21 -6.33 4.44
C LYS A 31 11.97 -6.34 5.75
N ILE A 32 11.31 -6.79 6.82
CA ILE A 32 11.96 -7.08 8.10
C ILE A 32 11.72 -8.53 8.49
N ASP A 33 12.74 -9.12 9.13
CA ASP A 33 12.63 -10.48 9.65
C ASP A 33 11.83 -10.47 10.94
N ARG A 34 10.56 -10.88 10.83
CA ARG A 34 9.65 -11.03 11.95
C ARG A 34 8.85 -12.30 11.75
N THR A 35 9.06 -13.26 12.64
CA THR A 35 8.44 -14.59 12.52
C THR A 35 6.92 -14.50 12.55
N LEU A 36 6.29 -15.18 11.59
CA LEU A 36 4.85 -15.38 11.51
C LEU A 36 4.55 -16.88 11.55
N ASN A 37 3.46 -17.25 12.19
CA ASN A 37 2.94 -18.63 12.22
C ASN A 37 1.92 -18.91 11.09
N TYR A 38 1.84 -18.00 10.11
CA TYR A 38 1.00 -18.07 8.91
C TYR A 38 1.69 -17.35 7.75
N PRO A 39 1.29 -17.59 6.48
CA PRO A 39 1.89 -16.91 5.34
C PRO A 39 1.63 -15.41 5.39
N GLY A 40 2.70 -14.62 5.29
CA GLY A 40 2.66 -13.16 5.38
C GLY A 40 4.06 -12.57 5.37
N VAL A 41 4.15 -11.24 5.42
CA VAL A 41 5.42 -10.51 5.46
C VAL A 41 5.26 -9.17 6.17
N TRP A 42 6.33 -8.72 6.82
CA TRP A 42 6.41 -7.40 7.45
C TRP A 42 7.33 -6.47 6.65
N TYR A 43 6.92 -5.21 6.53
CA TYR A 43 7.72 -4.12 5.97
C TYR A 43 7.92 -3.00 7.00
N GLN A 44 9.05 -2.32 6.92
CA GLN A 44 9.37 -1.14 7.74
C GLN A 44 9.30 0.15 6.91
N VAL A 45 8.61 1.16 7.44
CA VAL A 45 8.49 2.51 6.87
C VAL A 45 8.71 3.54 7.99
N GLY A 46 9.93 4.06 8.12
CA GLY A 46 10.28 4.93 9.24
C GLY A 46 10.08 4.21 10.58
N THR A 47 9.23 4.73 11.46
CA THR A 47 8.83 4.08 12.73
C THR A 47 7.56 3.22 12.61
N TYR A 48 6.98 3.14 11.42
CA TYR A 48 5.72 2.45 11.13
C TYR A 48 5.96 1.14 10.38
N GLN A 49 5.01 0.21 10.47
CA GLN A 49 5.10 -1.08 9.78
C GLN A 49 3.87 -1.39 8.92
N ILE A 50 4.08 -2.15 7.86
CA ILE A 50 3.00 -2.75 7.05
C ILE A 50 3.07 -4.26 7.23
N HIS A 51 1.95 -4.87 7.55
CA HIS A 51 1.81 -6.29 7.77
C HIS A 51 0.90 -6.90 6.71
N LEU A 52 1.47 -7.71 5.82
CA LEU A 52 0.67 -8.47 4.86
C LEU A 52 0.34 -9.83 5.44
N MET A 53 -0.92 -10.22 5.37
CA MET A 53 -1.42 -11.53 5.78
C MET A 53 -2.14 -12.20 4.62
N VAL A 54 -1.81 -13.46 4.33
CA VAL A 54 -2.45 -14.17 3.24
C VAL A 54 -3.86 -14.60 3.61
N HIS A 55 -4.82 -14.23 2.77
CA HIS A 55 -6.20 -14.71 2.80
C HIS A 55 -6.62 -15.19 1.41
N PRO A 56 -6.58 -16.51 1.12
CA PRO A 56 -6.71 -17.04 -0.25
C PRO A 56 -8.03 -16.74 -0.96
N HIS A 57 -9.09 -16.39 -0.21
CA HIS A 57 -10.42 -16.08 -0.74
C HIS A 57 -10.77 -14.61 -0.55
N LEU A 58 -9.76 -13.74 -0.58
CA LEU A 58 -9.95 -12.31 -0.47
C LEU A 58 -10.76 -11.80 -1.67
N GLU A 59 -11.89 -11.19 -1.36
CA GLU A 59 -12.71 -10.44 -2.31
C GLU A 59 -12.72 -8.98 -1.88
N ASN A 60 -11.91 -8.17 -2.54
CA ASN A 60 -11.93 -6.72 -2.37
C ASN A 60 -12.76 -6.09 -3.49
N SER A 61 -13.72 -5.26 -3.10
CA SER A 61 -14.46 -4.40 -4.01
C SER A 61 -14.35 -2.95 -3.58
N LEU A 62 -14.23 -2.05 -4.56
CA LEU A 62 -14.26 -0.62 -4.31
C LEU A 62 -15.68 -0.25 -3.86
N LYS A 63 -15.79 0.40 -2.70
CA LYS A 63 -17.04 1.04 -2.25
C LYS A 63 -17.33 2.31 -3.07
N ASN A 64 -16.30 2.93 -3.62
CA ASN A 64 -16.40 4.10 -4.48
C ASN A 64 -15.43 3.95 -5.67
N GLU A 65 -15.96 3.54 -6.82
CA GLU A 65 -15.19 3.34 -8.05
C GLU A 65 -14.65 4.65 -8.63
N GLU A 66 -15.41 5.74 -8.50
CA GLU A 66 -15.04 7.05 -9.08
C GLU A 66 -13.93 7.76 -8.29
N LYS A 67 -13.89 7.57 -6.96
CA LYS A 67 -12.98 8.28 -6.05
C LYS A 67 -12.29 7.28 -5.13
N TRP A 68 -11.14 6.80 -5.56
CA TRP A 68 -10.35 5.79 -4.85
C TRP A 68 -9.96 6.26 -3.44
N GLY A 69 -9.57 7.52 -3.27
CA GLY A 69 -9.29 8.10 -1.95
C GLY A 69 -10.47 8.17 -0.97
N ARG A 70 -11.70 7.79 -1.37
CA ARG A 70 -12.86 7.63 -0.47
C ARG A 70 -13.11 6.19 -0.03
N ASN A 71 -12.26 5.26 -0.43
CA ASN A 71 -12.24 3.88 0.06
C ASN A 71 -11.23 3.75 1.22
N PRO A 72 -11.25 2.66 1.99
CA PRO A 72 -10.18 2.35 2.93
C PRO A 72 -8.83 2.31 2.21
N HIS A 73 -7.83 3.01 2.75
CA HIS A 73 -6.49 3.08 2.19
C HIS A 73 -5.45 3.30 3.28
N ILE A 74 -4.20 2.97 2.94
CA ILE A 74 -3.01 3.43 3.66
C ILE A 74 -2.37 4.57 2.85
N ALA A 75 -1.92 5.62 3.55
CA ALA A 75 -1.19 6.72 2.93
C ALA A 75 0.30 6.63 3.27
N LEU A 76 1.14 6.71 2.24
CA LEU A 76 2.59 6.65 2.32
C LEU A 76 3.19 7.92 1.71
N ALA A 77 4.18 8.48 2.40
CA ALA A 77 4.93 9.61 1.90
C ALA A 77 6.09 9.15 1.01
N VAL A 78 6.36 9.89 -0.05
CA VAL A 78 7.53 9.74 -0.92
C VAL A 78 8.28 11.06 -1.03
N ASP A 79 9.59 10.98 -1.22
CA ASP A 79 10.45 12.13 -1.54
C ASP A 79 10.19 12.65 -2.96
N ASN A 80 9.90 11.75 -3.90
CA ASN A 80 9.69 12.04 -5.30
C ASN A 80 8.41 11.40 -5.86
N LEU A 81 7.31 12.17 -5.87
CA LEU A 81 6.01 11.72 -6.38
C LEU A 81 6.02 11.38 -7.87
N ASP A 82 6.77 12.11 -8.69
CA ASP A 82 6.83 11.88 -10.14
C ASP A 82 7.55 10.57 -10.47
N GLU A 83 8.60 10.25 -9.69
CA GLU A 83 9.30 8.96 -9.80
C GLU A 83 8.41 7.80 -9.37
N ALA A 84 7.70 7.93 -8.25
CA ALA A 84 6.73 6.93 -7.80
C ALA A 84 5.64 6.69 -8.87
N LYS A 85 5.08 7.77 -9.44
CA LYS A 85 4.12 7.71 -10.54
C LYS A 85 4.68 6.98 -11.75
N LYS A 86 5.88 7.36 -12.22
CA LYS A 86 6.53 6.75 -13.38
C LYS A 86 6.78 5.25 -13.18
N ARG A 87 7.23 4.86 -11.99
CA ARG A 87 7.47 3.45 -11.63
C ARG A 87 6.18 2.64 -11.67
N LEU A 88 5.12 3.12 -11.02
CA LEU A 88 3.80 2.47 -11.05
C LEU A 88 3.27 2.30 -12.49
N GLN A 89 3.40 3.32 -13.34
CA GLN A 89 2.98 3.24 -14.75
C GLN A 89 3.81 2.23 -15.55
N THR A 90 5.13 2.19 -15.32
CA THR A 90 6.06 1.29 -16.03
C THR A 90 5.78 -0.17 -15.67
N GLU A 91 5.46 -0.43 -14.41
CA GLU A 91 5.13 -1.76 -13.88
C GLU A 91 3.65 -2.14 -14.12
N GLY A 92 2.87 -1.29 -14.79
CA GLY A 92 1.49 -1.58 -15.20
C GLY A 92 0.44 -1.45 -14.09
N TYR A 93 0.76 -0.80 -12.97
CA TYR A 93 -0.19 -0.56 -11.89
C TYR A 93 -1.06 0.67 -12.16
N PRO A 94 -2.37 0.61 -11.87
CA PRO A 94 -3.26 1.68 -12.24
C PRO A 94 -3.12 2.87 -11.28
N ILE A 95 -3.41 4.07 -11.77
CA ILE A 95 -3.24 5.32 -11.02
C ILE A 95 -4.48 6.19 -11.14
N GLN A 96 -4.97 6.70 -10.02
CA GLN A 96 -5.92 7.79 -9.95
C GLN A 96 -5.25 9.01 -9.31
N ILE A 97 -5.11 10.11 -10.07
CA ILE A 97 -4.58 11.36 -9.53
C ILE A 97 -5.61 11.99 -8.58
N SER A 98 -5.15 12.51 -7.44
CA SER A 98 -6.00 13.22 -6.51
C SER A 98 -6.64 14.43 -7.19
N ALA A 99 -7.96 14.60 -7.00
CA ALA A 99 -8.68 15.79 -7.49
C ALA A 99 -8.53 17.00 -6.55
N SER A 100 -7.77 16.86 -5.46
CA SER A 100 -7.49 17.95 -4.53
C SER A 100 -6.30 18.80 -4.99
N ALA A 101 -6.10 19.96 -4.37
CA ALA A 101 -4.91 20.78 -4.59
C ALA A 101 -3.61 20.13 -4.06
N ARG A 102 -3.69 18.99 -3.36
CA ARG A 102 -2.52 18.27 -2.85
C ARG A 102 -1.93 17.37 -3.93
N ALA A 103 -0.60 17.38 -4.03
CA ALA A 103 0.14 16.46 -4.87
C ALA A 103 0.09 15.04 -4.27
N ALA A 104 -0.95 14.29 -4.63
CA ALA A 104 -1.16 12.90 -4.24
C ALA A 104 -1.73 12.09 -5.41
N LEU A 105 -1.43 10.80 -5.41
CA LEU A 105 -2.04 9.81 -6.30
C LEU A 105 -2.46 8.58 -5.50
N PHE A 106 -3.41 7.84 -6.04
CA PHE A 106 -3.87 6.57 -5.51
C PHE A 106 -3.53 5.48 -6.51
N THR A 107 -3.08 4.33 -6.01
CA THR A 107 -2.88 3.11 -6.79
C THR A 107 -3.52 1.93 -6.06
N GLN A 108 -3.52 0.76 -6.70
CA GLN A 108 -4.02 -0.48 -6.13
C GLN A 108 -2.91 -1.53 -6.15
N ASP A 109 -2.80 -2.29 -5.06
CA ASP A 109 -2.02 -3.53 -5.09
C ASP A 109 -2.74 -4.62 -5.90
N PRO A 110 -2.14 -5.81 -6.11
CA PRO A 110 -2.76 -6.88 -6.89
C PRO A 110 -4.13 -7.35 -6.37
N ASP A 111 -4.43 -7.09 -5.11
CA ASP A 111 -5.66 -7.47 -4.43
C ASP A 111 -6.62 -6.27 -4.27
N GLY A 112 -6.37 -5.14 -4.93
CA GLY A 112 -7.23 -3.96 -4.90
C GLY A 112 -7.14 -3.13 -3.62
N ASN A 113 -6.18 -3.41 -2.72
CA ASN A 113 -5.93 -2.52 -1.57
C ASN A 113 -5.46 -1.17 -2.09
N ILE A 114 -6.09 -0.09 -1.63
CA ILE A 114 -5.74 1.25 -2.09
C ILE A 114 -4.57 1.79 -1.30
N ILE A 115 -3.57 2.25 -2.04
CA ILE A 115 -2.38 2.92 -1.51
C ILE A 115 -2.39 4.37 -2.00
N GLU A 116 -2.47 5.31 -1.06
CA GLU A 116 -2.23 6.73 -1.33
C GLU A 116 -0.72 7.00 -1.27
N ILE A 117 -0.21 7.69 -2.28
CA ILE A 117 1.18 8.15 -2.37
C ILE A 117 1.16 9.67 -2.48
N SER A 118 1.79 10.36 -1.52
CA SER A 118 1.87 11.83 -1.51
C SER A 118 3.25 12.32 -1.11
N LYS A 119 3.55 13.60 -1.35
CA LYS A 119 4.64 14.26 -0.61
C LYS A 119 4.15 14.62 0.80
N MET A 120 5.06 14.63 1.78
CA MET A 120 4.78 15.24 3.10
C MET A 120 4.61 16.75 2.97
#